data_AF-A0A7I7LG88-F1
#
_entry.id   AF-A0A7I7LG88-F1
#
_cell.length_a   1.000
_cell.length_b   1.000
_cell.length_c   1.000
_cell.angle_alpha   90.00
_cell.angle_beta   90.00
_cell.angle_gamma   90.00
#
_symmetry.space_group_name_H-M   'P 1'
#
loop_
_entity.id
_entity.type
_entity.pdbx_description
1 polymer ?
#
loop_
_entity_poly.entity_id
_entity_poly.type
_entity_poly.pdbx_seq_one_letter_code
_entity_poly.pdbx_strand_id
1 'polypeptide(L)'
;MILSSLPAHNVGHKTLTSRGSTDRGQDTDAAAKEWAQAVQNIDLERLERNFAEQLPRPGEHVLFVMYMVAQVRSDEVLSLLASYEETFGAIHRYLVHTHPELSVRLVERGLPMDLGLYDQRYDAAAEMIELVSAQKPHVAREVILANNEAFCEGLTRNFQPPFAGLSNWVTAVDHLAPGHIDEILAQLPEETIAGWTAALRKQQSKKEIGPLVARAAATGHAQAVKVIKRFPSLASIPLVS
;
A
#
# COMPACT_ATOMS: atom_id res chain seq x y z
N MET A 1 19.60 50.05 -0.81
CA MET A 1 19.12 50.75 -2.01
C MET A 1 17.82 50.09 -2.43
N ILE A 2 16.73 50.84 -2.32
CA ILE A 2 15.47 50.77 -3.07
C ILE A 2 14.58 49.50 -2.90
N LEU A 3 13.62 49.68 -1.99
CA LEU A 3 12.24 49.17 -2.06
C LEU A 3 11.51 49.78 -3.25
N SER A 4 10.69 48.99 -3.97
CA SER A 4 9.48 49.43 -4.70
C SER A 4 8.88 48.22 -5.46
N SER A 5 7.78 47.63 -4.96
CA SER A 5 6.37 47.97 -5.24
C SER A 5 5.82 47.27 -6.50
N LEU A 6 4.95 46.27 -6.30
CA LEU A 6 4.00 45.82 -7.32
C LEU A 6 2.58 46.21 -6.86
N PRO A 7 1.75 46.77 -7.76
CA PRO A 7 0.43 47.29 -7.41
C PRO A 7 -0.66 46.20 -7.35
N ALA A 8 -1.69 46.50 -6.56
CA ALA A 8 -2.93 45.75 -6.49
C ALA A 8 -4.02 46.34 -7.42
N HIS A 9 -4.99 45.46 -7.76
CA HIS A 9 -6.29 45.67 -8.42
C HIS A 9 -6.25 45.87 -9.96
N ASN A 10 -7.18 45.34 -10.75
CA ASN A 10 -8.59 45.04 -10.46
C ASN A 10 -9.18 43.97 -11.40
N VAL A 11 -10.28 43.39 -10.93
CA VAL A 11 -11.12 42.35 -11.53
C VAL A 11 -11.73 42.79 -12.86
N GLY A 12 -11.62 41.93 -13.87
CA GLY A 12 -12.43 41.98 -15.09
C GLY A 12 -13.11 40.64 -15.31
N HIS A 13 -14.40 40.53 -14.96
CA HIS A 13 -15.28 39.46 -15.42
C HIS A 13 -15.31 39.46 -16.96
N LYS A 14 -14.76 38.43 -17.58
CA LYS A 14 -15.15 38.01 -18.93
C LYS A 14 -15.34 36.50 -18.94
N THR A 15 -16.61 36.13 -19.04
CA THR A 15 -17.12 34.84 -19.50
C THR A 15 -16.37 34.45 -20.78
N LEU A 16 -15.64 33.34 -20.74
CA LEU A 16 -15.15 32.64 -21.92
C LEU A 16 -15.31 31.14 -21.71
N THR A 17 -16.41 30.65 -22.28
CA THR A 17 -16.52 29.43 -23.08
C THR A 17 -15.65 28.24 -22.68
N SER A 18 -16.34 27.18 -22.25
CA SER A 18 -16.05 25.77 -22.52
C SER A 18 -15.13 25.56 -23.73
N ARG A 19 -13.85 25.30 -23.47
CA ARG A 19 -12.88 24.71 -24.41
C ARG A 19 -11.71 24.19 -23.59
N GLY A 20 -11.48 22.88 -23.62
CA GLY A 20 -10.30 22.26 -23.00
C GLY A 20 -10.58 20.95 -22.26
N SER A 21 -11.30 20.01 -22.88
CA SER A 21 -11.35 18.60 -22.42
C SER A 21 -10.57 17.64 -23.33
N THR A 22 -9.97 18.14 -24.41
CA THR A 22 -9.24 17.35 -25.41
C THR A 22 -7.72 17.40 -25.27
N ASP A 23 -7.16 18.33 -24.49
CA ASP A 23 -5.70 18.52 -24.37
C ASP A 23 -5.04 17.50 -23.43
N ARG A 24 -5.67 17.19 -22.28
CA ARG A 24 -5.08 16.27 -21.29
C ARG A 24 -4.92 14.83 -21.79
N GLY A 25 -5.74 14.39 -22.74
CA GLY A 25 -5.65 13.03 -23.29
C GLY A 25 -4.52 12.88 -24.32
N GLN A 26 -4.16 13.95 -25.03
CA GLN A 26 -3.08 13.92 -26.02
C GLN A 26 -1.71 13.94 -25.36
N ASP A 27 -1.56 14.69 -24.26
CA ASP A 27 -0.31 14.74 -23.49
C ASP A 27 0.00 13.41 -22.77
N THR A 28 -1.02 12.69 -22.28
CA THR A 28 -0.83 11.38 -21.65
C THR A 28 -0.40 10.31 -22.65
N ASP A 29 -0.95 10.36 -23.87
CA ASP A 29 -0.62 9.39 -24.92
C ASP A 29 0.80 9.61 -25.48
N ALA A 30 1.25 10.87 -25.56
CA ALA A 30 2.61 11.20 -25.95
C ALA A 30 3.62 10.71 -24.90
N ALA A 31 3.38 11.01 -23.63
CA ALA A 31 4.23 10.55 -22.52
C ALA A 31 4.30 9.02 -22.43
N ALA A 32 3.18 8.32 -22.64
CA ALA A 32 3.14 6.86 -22.65
C ALA A 32 3.99 6.26 -23.80
N LYS A 33 3.97 6.88 -24.98
CA LYS A 33 4.80 6.46 -26.13
C LYS A 33 6.28 6.72 -25.89
N GLU A 34 6.64 7.88 -25.34
CA GLU A 34 8.02 8.21 -24.97
C GLU A 34 8.56 7.23 -23.94
N TRP A 35 7.76 6.91 -22.92
CA TRP A 35 8.09 5.88 -21.92
C TRP A 35 8.32 4.52 -22.57
N ALA A 36 7.38 4.05 -23.40
CA ALA A 36 7.50 2.77 -24.09
C ALA A 36 8.79 2.70 -24.93
N GLN A 37 9.12 3.77 -25.65
CA GLN A 37 10.34 3.84 -26.45
C GLN A 37 11.61 3.82 -25.58
N ALA A 38 11.60 4.51 -24.44
CA ALA A 38 12.72 4.47 -23.50
C ALA A 38 12.96 3.06 -22.94
N VAL A 39 11.89 2.34 -22.58
CA VAL A 39 11.97 0.96 -22.09
C VAL A 39 12.46 -0.01 -23.16
N GLN A 40 12.05 0.18 -24.42
CA GLN A 40 12.53 -0.65 -25.54
C GLN A 40 14.04 -0.52 -25.77
N ASN A 41 14.64 0.61 -25.39
CA ASN A 41 16.08 0.84 -25.50
C ASN A 41 16.87 0.27 -24.31
N ILE A 42 16.22 -0.32 -23.30
CA ILE A 42 16.90 -0.93 -22.17
C ILE A 42 17.53 -2.26 -22.61
N ASP A 43 18.84 -2.38 -22.37
CA ASP A 43 19.62 -3.61 -22.55
C ASP A 43 19.24 -4.63 -21.47
N LEU A 44 18.43 -5.62 -21.84
CA LEU A 44 17.98 -6.67 -20.93
C LEU A 44 19.12 -7.60 -20.49
N GLU A 45 20.11 -7.87 -21.34
CA GLU A 45 21.21 -8.75 -20.95
C GLU A 45 22.04 -8.10 -19.84
N ARG A 46 22.25 -6.78 -19.93
CA ARG A 46 22.90 -6.03 -18.86
C ARG A 46 22.05 -5.98 -17.60
N LEU A 47 20.73 -5.79 -17.73
CA LEU A 47 19.82 -5.82 -16.60
C LEU A 47 19.83 -7.19 -15.91
N GLU A 48 19.80 -8.28 -16.67
CA GLU A 48 19.89 -9.64 -16.17
C GLU A 48 21.18 -9.90 -15.42
N ARG A 49 22.34 -9.55 -16.00
CA ARG A 49 23.64 -9.69 -15.32
C ARG A 49 23.65 -8.95 -13.98
N ASN A 50 23.21 -7.69 -13.97
CA ASN A 50 23.14 -6.89 -12.74
C ASN A 50 22.17 -7.47 -11.70
N PHE A 51 21.09 -8.11 -12.16
CA PHE A 51 20.12 -8.78 -11.30
C PHE A 51 20.72 -10.06 -10.69
N ALA A 52 21.32 -10.91 -11.52
CA ALA A 52 21.94 -12.17 -11.12
C ALA A 52 23.06 -11.97 -10.09
N GLU A 53 23.85 -10.89 -10.23
CA GLU A 53 24.90 -10.52 -9.28
C GLU A 53 24.38 -10.17 -7.86
N GLN A 54 23.10 -9.84 -7.72
CA GLN A 54 22.49 -9.46 -6.44
C GLN A 54 21.70 -10.60 -5.79
N LEU A 55 21.61 -11.76 -6.44
CA LEU A 55 20.98 -12.93 -5.85
C LEU A 55 21.79 -13.44 -4.64
N PRO A 56 21.15 -13.96 -3.58
CA PRO A 56 19.72 -14.32 -3.49
C PRO A 56 18.78 -13.18 -3.05
N ARG A 57 19.29 -11.96 -2.82
CA ARG A 57 18.51 -10.83 -2.29
C ARG A 57 18.65 -9.61 -3.21
N PRO A 58 17.94 -9.61 -4.35
CA PRO A 58 18.03 -8.53 -5.30
C PRO A 58 17.62 -7.20 -4.65
N GLY A 59 18.39 -6.14 -4.92
CA GLY A 59 18.13 -4.83 -4.36
C GLY A 59 16.82 -4.22 -4.86
N GLU A 60 16.26 -3.31 -4.07
CA GLU A 60 15.02 -2.62 -4.41
C GLU A 60 15.09 -1.94 -5.79
N HIS A 61 16.21 -1.30 -6.10
CA HIS A 61 16.38 -0.56 -7.35
C HIS A 61 16.33 -1.46 -8.59
N VAL A 62 16.97 -2.64 -8.56
CA VAL A 62 16.97 -3.53 -9.73
C VAL A 62 15.57 -4.11 -9.97
N LEU A 63 14.85 -4.48 -8.90
CA LEU A 63 13.48 -4.96 -9.00
C LEU A 63 12.51 -3.86 -9.43
N PHE A 64 12.73 -2.62 -9.01
CA PHE A 64 11.96 -1.49 -9.49
C PHE A 64 12.16 -1.28 -11.00
N VAL A 65 13.41 -1.32 -11.47
CA VAL A 65 13.69 -1.22 -12.92
C VAL A 65 13.02 -2.38 -13.67
N MET A 66 13.09 -3.61 -13.16
CA MET A 66 12.40 -4.76 -13.76
C MET A 66 10.89 -4.57 -13.81
N TYR A 67 10.28 -4.10 -12.71
CA TYR A 67 8.85 -3.77 -12.66
C TYR A 67 8.47 -2.73 -13.72
N MET A 68 9.27 -1.69 -13.88
CA MET A 68 9.06 -0.66 -14.90
C MET A 68 9.20 -1.22 -16.32
N VAL A 69 10.20 -2.07 -16.56
CA VAL A 69 10.41 -2.71 -17.87
C VAL A 69 9.26 -3.66 -18.21
N ALA A 70 8.75 -4.39 -17.22
CA ALA A 70 7.65 -5.34 -17.39
C ALA A 70 6.35 -4.66 -17.87
N GLN A 71 6.18 -3.36 -17.64
CA GLN A 71 5.03 -2.59 -18.17
C GLN A 71 4.97 -2.56 -19.70
N VAL A 72 6.09 -2.83 -20.38
CA VAL A 72 6.20 -2.79 -21.85
C VAL A 72 6.68 -4.14 -22.41
N ARG A 73 7.56 -4.84 -21.68
CA ARG A 73 8.22 -6.08 -22.09
C ARG A 73 7.95 -7.20 -21.06
N SER A 74 6.66 -7.41 -20.76
CA SER A 74 6.21 -8.32 -19.70
C SER A 74 6.80 -9.73 -19.84
N ASP A 75 6.55 -10.41 -20.96
CA ASP A 75 6.93 -11.81 -21.16
C ASP A 75 8.44 -12.06 -20.97
N GLU A 76 9.26 -11.11 -21.43
CA GLU A 76 10.72 -11.19 -21.31
C GLU A 76 11.17 -11.07 -19.84
N VAL A 77 10.61 -10.12 -19.10
CA VAL A 77 10.93 -9.94 -17.67
C VAL A 77 10.39 -11.10 -16.84
N LEU A 78 9.17 -11.57 -17.11
CA LEU A 78 8.59 -12.70 -16.39
C LEU A 78 9.38 -13.98 -16.59
N SER A 79 9.77 -14.26 -17.85
CA SER A 79 10.60 -15.42 -18.19
C SER A 79 11.97 -15.36 -17.51
N LEU A 80 12.61 -14.18 -17.50
CA LEU A 80 13.86 -13.96 -16.78
C LEU A 80 13.68 -14.20 -15.28
N LEU A 81 12.68 -13.59 -14.63
CA LEU A 81 12.47 -13.78 -13.19
C LEU A 81 12.20 -15.25 -12.83
N ALA A 82 11.45 -15.98 -13.67
CA ALA A 82 11.16 -17.39 -13.47
C ALA A 82 12.41 -18.28 -13.58
N SER A 83 13.39 -17.94 -14.42
CA SER A 83 14.62 -18.73 -14.55
C SER A 83 15.49 -18.72 -13.28
N TYR A 84 15.33 -17.70 -12.42
CA TYR A 84 16.02 -17.57 -11.14
C TYR A 84 15.16 -17.97 -9.93
N GLU A 85 14.00 -18.61 -10.12
CA GLU A 85 13.06 -19.00 -9.05
C GLU A 85 13.77 -19.69 -7.88
N GLU A 86 14.66 -20.65 -8.18
CA GLU A 86 15.41 -21.43 -7.18
C GLU A 86 16.45 -20.63 -6.39
N THR A 87 16.80 -19.43 -6.83
CA THR A 87 17.90 -18.64 -6.25
C THR A 87 17.38 -17.51 -5.35
N PHE A 88 16.08 -17.21 -5.39
CA PHE A 88 15.52 -16.20 -4.48
C PHE A 88 15.66 -16.62 -3.01
N GLY A 89 16.03 -15.66 -2.17
CA GLY A 89 16.09 -15.82 -0.71
C GLY A 89 15.19 -14.84 0.05
N ALA A 90 14.46 -13.97 -0.65
CA ALA A 90 13.47 -13.06 -0.09
C ALA A 90 12.47 -12.64 -1.17
N ILE A 91 11.23 -12.35 -0.77
CA ILE A 91 10.19 -11.80 -1.66
C ILE A 91 10.09 -10.30 -1.42
N HIS A 92 10.31 -9.52 -2.46
CA HIS A 92 10.21 -8.06 -2.42
C HIS A 92 8.89 -7.59 -3.04
N ARG A 93 8.32 -6.47 -2.58
CA ARG A 93 7.06 -5.91 -3.11
C ARG A 93 7.00 -5.81 -4.63
N TYR A 94 8.07 -5.32 -5.26
CA TYR A 94 8.13 -5.16 -6.72
C TYR A 94 8.08 -6.51 -7.45
N LEU A 95 8.56 -7.60 -6.83
CA LEU A 95 8.38 -8.94 -7.38
C LEU A 95 6.90 -9.34 -7.36
N VAL A 96 6.16 -9.01 -6.29
CA VAL A 96 4.72 -9.28 -6.19
C VAL A 96 3.94 -8.55 -7.27
N HIS A 97 4.21 -7.26 -7.51
CA HIS A 97 3.54 -6.51 -8.58
C HIS A 97 3.95 -6.95 -9.98
N THR A 98 5.18 -7.41 -10.16
CA THR A 98 5.68 -7.83 -11.48
C THR A 98 5.22 -9.24 -11.82
N HIS A 99 5.44 -10.19 -10.91
CA HIS A 99 5.17 -11.61 -11.12
C HIS A 99 4.47 -12.22 -9.88
N PRO A 100 3.16 -11.97 -9.71
CA PRO A 100 2.39 -12.47 -8.56
C PRO A 100 2.46 -14.00 -8.44
N GLU A 101 2.35 -14.73 -9.55
CA GLU A 101 2.38 -16.19 -9.56
C GLU A 101 3.71 -16.77 -9.04
N LEU A 102 4.85 -16.24 -9.49
CA LEU A 102 6.16 -16.61 -8.97
C LEU A 102 6.25 -16.29 -7.47
N SER A 103 5.75 -15.13 -7.04
CA SER A 103 5.74 -14.75 -5.62
C SER A 103 4.96 -15.75 -4.78
N VAL A 104 3.82 -16.26 -5.26
CA VAL A 104 3.06 -17.34 -4.60
C VAL A 104 3.91 -18.60 -4.47
N ARG A 105 4.54 -19.07 -5.55
CA ARG A 105 5.40 -20.27 -5.50
C ARG A 105 6.56 -20.12 -4.52
N LEU A 106 7.15 -18.93 -4.43
CA LEU A 106 8.19 -18.62 -3.46
C LEU A 106 7.67 -18.68 -2.01
N VAL A 107 6.48 -18.17 -1.73
CA VAL A 107 5.85 -18.31 -0.40
C VAL A 107 5.63 -19.77 -0.05
N GLU A 108 5.11 -20.57 -0.97
CA GLU A 108 4.86 -22.00 -0.74
C GLU A 108 6.13 -22.81 -0.46
N ARG A 109 7.28 -22.32 -0.94
CA ARG A 109 8.60 -22.86 -0.61
C ARG A 109 9.15 -22.41 0.75
N GLY A 110 8.40 -21.57 1.47
CA GLY A 110 8.76 -21.06 2.78
C GLY A 110 9.52 -19.74 2.78
N LEU A 111 9.57 -19.00 1.65
CA LEU A 111 10.13 -17.65 1.69
C LEU A 111 9.15 -16.68 2.36
N PRO A 112 9.62 -15.84 3.29
CA PRO A 112 8.77 -14.84 3.91
C PRO A 112 8.42 -13.73 2.90
N MET A 113 7.17 -13.27 2.98
CA MET A 113 6.69 -12.08 2.29
C MET A 113 6.38 -11.01 3.32
N ASP A 114 7.22 -9.97 3.40
CA ASP A 114 7.00 -8.81 4.25
C ASP A 114 6.06 -7.83 3.55
N LEU A 115 4.94 -7.53 4.20
CA LEU A 115 3.95 -6.59 3.69
C LEU A 115 4.25 -5.12 4.05
N GLY A 116 5.27 -4.85 4.86
CA GLY A 116 5.64 -3.51 5.30
C GLY A 116 4.64 -2.89 6.29
N LEU A 117 3.85 -3.73 6.98
CA LEU A 117 2.82 -3.27 7.93
C LEU A 117 3.41 -2.56 9.15
N TYR A 118 4.62 -2.95 9.56
CA TYR A 118 5.38 -2.28 10.62
C TYR A 118 5.65 -0.79 10.30
N ASP A 119 5.94 -0.50 9.03
CA ASP A 119 6.15 0.85 8.50
C ASP A 119 4.84 1.55 8.08
N GLN A 120 3.68 0.98 8.44
CA GLN A 120 2.34 1.49 8.10
C GLN A 120 2.08 1.60 6.59
N ARG A 121 2.65 0.70 5.78
CA ARG A 121 2.41 0.65 4.32
C ARG A 121 1.10 -0.08 3.98
N TYR A 122 0.00 0.31 4.63
CA TYR A 122 -1.27 -0.43 4.59
C TYR A 122 -1.87 -0.55 3.18
N ASP A 123 -1.83 0.54 2.39
CA ASP A 123 -2.31 0.50 1.00
C ASP A 123 -1.52 -0.49 0.14
N ALA A 124 -0.19 -0.43 0.22
CA ALA A 124 0.67 -1.34 -0.54
C ALA A 124 0.48 -2.79 -0.07
N ALA A 125 0.30 -3.02 1.24
CA ALA A 125 0.00 -4.34 1.78
C ALA A 125 -1.32 -4.90 1.26
N ALA A 126 -2.36 -4.07 1.19
CA ALA A 126 -3.67 -4.44 0.67
C ALA A 126 -3.58 -4.84 -0.82
N GLU A 127 -2.90 -4.02 -1.63
CA GLU A 127 -2.69 -4.30 -3.06
C GLU A 127 -1.89 -5.60 -3.28
N MET A 128 -0.81 -5.81 -2.51
CA MET A 128 -0.03 -7.04 -2.60
C MET A 128 -0.86 -8.29 -2.25
N ILE A 129 -1.67 -8.21 -1.20
CA ILE A 129 -2.55 -9.31 -0.81
C ILE A 129 -3.64 -9.55 -1.86
N GLU A 130 -4.20 -8.50 -2.48
CA GLU A 130 -5.14 -8.64 -3.58
C GLU A 130 -4.51 -9.40 -4.76
N LEU A 131 -3.30 -8.99 -5.17
CA LEU A 131 -2.54 -9.65 -6.24
C LEU A 131 -2.27 -11.13 -5.93
N VAL A 132 -1.84 -11.44 -4.71
CA VAL A 132 -1.60 -12.82 -4.25
C VAL A 132 -2.92 -13.59 -4.21
N SER A 133 -4.01 -12.99 -3.73
CA SER A 133 -5.31 -13.64 -3.61
C SER A 133 -5.90 -14.00 -4.98
N ALA A 134 -5.69 -13.16 -5.99
CA ALA A 134 -6.10 -13.43 -7.37
C ALA A 134 -5.40 -14.67 -7.95
N GLN A 135 -4.20 -15.01 -7.48
CA GLN A 135 -3.50 -16.23 -7.85
C GLN A 135 -3.92 -17.41 -6.97
N LYS A 136 -3.87 -17.24 -5.65
CA LYS A 136 -4.05 -18.33 -4.68
C LYS A 136 -4.58 -17.78 -3.33
N PRO A 137 -5.91 -17.75 -3.11
CA PRO A 137 -6.52 -17.12 -1.94
C PRO A 137 -6.03 -17.65 -0.58
N HIS A 138 -5.75 -18.95 -0.46
CA HIS A 138 -5.26 -19.51 0.80
C HIS A 138 -3.83 -19.07 1.13
N VAL A 139 -2.97 -18.88 0.13
CA VAL A 139 -1.63 -18.32 0.36
C VAL A 139 -1.73 -16.87 0.80
N ALA A 140 -2.64 -16.07 0.22
CA ALA A 140 -2.89 -14.72 0.69
C ALA A 140 -3.29 -14.70 2.18
N ARG A 141 -4.17 -15.62 2.59
CA ARG A 141 -4.55 -15.79 4.00
C ARG A 141 -3.36 -16.15 4.88
N GLU A 142 -2.50 -17.07 4.47
CA GLU A 142 -1.29 -17.43 5.22
C GLU A 142 -0.33 -16.24 5.36
N VAL A 143 -0.15 -15.46 4.29
CA VAL A 143 0.68 -14.24 4.32
C VAL A 143 0.11 -13.21 5.28
N ILE A 144 -1.22 -13.00 5.30
CA ILE A 144 -1.89 -12.11 6.27
C ILE A 144 -1.55 -12.55 7.69
N LEU A 145 -1.74 -13.84 8.01
CA LEU A 145 -1.50 -14.37 9.35
C LEU A 145 -0.02 -14.27 9.76
N ALA A 146 0.90 -14.53 8.82
CA ALA A 146 2.34 -14.42 9.06
C ALA A 146 2.80 -12.98 9.35
N ASN A 147 2.04 -11.97 8.91
CA ASN A 147 2.34 -10.55 9.11
C ASN A 147 1.59 -9.93 10.31
N ASN A 148 0.91 -10.73 11.14
CA ASN A 148 0.12 -10.25 12.28
C ASN A 148 0.96 -9.41 13.27
N GLU A 149 2.15 -9.89 13.66
CA GLU A 149 3.02 -9.17 14.59
C GLU A 149 3.43 -7.80 14.03
N ALA A 150 3.83 -7.74 12.76
CA ALA A 150 4.16 -6.49 12.07
C ALA A 150 2.96 -5.53 12.00
N PHE A 151 1.74 -6.06 11.83
CA PHE A 151 0.53 -5.26 11.86
C PHE A 151 0.25 -4.66 13.24
N CYS A 152 0.32 -5.49 14.29
CA CYS A 152 0.17 -5.05 15.68
C CYS A 152 1.19 -3.94 16.02
N GLU A 153 2.46 -4.15 15.69
CA GLU A 153 3.52 -3.16 15.87
C GLU A 153 3.28 -1.88 15.06
N GLY A 154 2.80 -2.00 13.81
CA GLY A 154 2.43 -0.84 13.00
C GLY A 154 1.34 0.01 13.66
N LEU A 155 0.34 -0.65 14.28
CA LEU A 155 -0.79 -0.02 14.97
C LEU A 155 -0.40 0.70 16.28
N THR A 156 0.67 0.27 16.96
CA THR A 156 1.17 0.93 18.18
C THR A 156 1.96 2.21 17.87
N ARG A 157 2.39 2.39 16.61
CA ARG A 157 3.25 3.49 16.17
C ARG A 157 2.47 4.70 15.67
N ASN A 158 3.14 5.85 15.70
CA ASN A 158 2.57 7.14 15.26
C ASN A 158 3.43 7.81 14.18
N PHE A 159 3.63 7.15 13.04
CA PHE A 159 4.30 7.75 11.87
C PHE A 159 3.43 8.86 11.22
N GLN A 160 3.96 9.66 10.27
CA GLN A 160 3.21 10.75 9.62
C GLN A 160 3.19 10.60 8.08
N PRO A 161 2.02 10.70 7.40
CA PRO A 161 0.69 10.71 7.99
C PRO A 161 0.33 9.32 8.54
N PRO A 162 -0.15 9.22 9.80
CA PRO A 162 -0.42 7.92 10.40
C PRO A 162 -1.65 7.29 9.74
N PHE A 163 -1.60 5.98 9.55
CA PHE A 163 -2.75 5.14 9.14
C PHE A 163 -3.28 5.33 7.72
N ALA A 164 -2.53 5.99 6.82
CA ALA A 164 -2.95 6.10 5.41
C ALA A 164 -3.13 4.71 4.78
N GLY A 165 -4.29 4.46 4.18
CA GLY A 165 -4.61 3.19 3.54
C GLY A 165 -5.01 2.05 4.50
N LEU A 166 -5.14 2.34 5.80
CA LEU A 166 -5.50 1.32 6.79
C LEU A 166 -6.88 0.70 6.50
N SER A 167 -7.84 1.50 6.03
CA SER A 167 -9.15 0.96 5.64
C SER A 167 -9.05 -0.11 4.56
N ASN A 168 -8.15 0.08 3.57
CA ASN A 168 -7.99 -0.85 2.46
C ASN A 168 -7.39 -2.17 2.93
N TRP A 169 -6.39 -2.10 3.82
CA TRP A 169 -5.83 -3.28 4.48
C TRP A 169 -6.90 -4.04 5.28
N VAL A 170 -7.67 -3.34 6.12
CA VAL A 170 -8.72 -3.96 6.94
C VAL A 170 -9.76 -4.65 6.08
N THR A 171 -10.23 -4.00 5.01
CA THR A 171 -11.19 -4.60 4.07
C THR A 171 -10.63 -5.84 3.37
N ALA A 172 -9.37 -5.81 2.93
CA ALA A 172 -8.72 -6.98 2.32
C ALA A 172 -8.63 -8.15 3.31
N VAL A 173 -8.29 -7.87 4.57
CA VAL A 173 -8.22 -8.89 5.63
C VAL A 173 -9.60 -9.43 5.98
N ASP A 174 -10.63 -8.58 6.15
CA ASP A 174 -11.98 -9.05 6.45
C ASP A 174 -12.53 -9.97 5.34
N HIS A 175 -12.15 -9.72 4.08
CA HIS A 175 -12.50 -10.59 2.96
C HIS A 175 -11.80 -11.95 3.00
N LEU A 176 -10.49 -11.98 3.27
CA LEU A 176 -9.64 -13.18 3.12
C LEU A 176 -9.43 -13.98 4.42
N ALA A 177 -9.56 -13.31 5.56
CA ALA A 177 -9.43 -13.86 6.90
C ALA A 177 -10.50 -13.25 7.84
N PRO A 178 -11.80 -13.59 7.63
CA PRO A 178 -12.89 -13.02 8.41
C PRO A 178 -12.69 -13.19 9.92
N GLY A 179 -12.91 -12.12 10.68
CA GLY A 179 -12.74 -12.08 12.13
C GLY A 179 -11.31 -11.86 12.62
N HIS A 180 -10.30 -11.95 11.75
CA HIS A 180 -8.89 -11.80 12.17
C HIS A 180 -8.58 -10.39 12.70
N ILE A 181 -9.18 -9.35 12.11
CA ILE A 181 -9.04 -7.98 12.64
C ILE A 181 -9.62 -7.86 14.05
N ASP A 182 -10.74 -8.52 14.34
CA ASP A 182 -11.35 -8.47 15.68
C ASP A 182 -10.49 -9.23 16.71
N GLU A 183 -9.86 -10.34 16.31
CA GLU A 183 -8.86 -11.05 17.13
C GLU A 183 -7.67 -10.17 17.46
N ILE A 184 -7.14 -9.45 16.46
CA ILE A 184 -6.04 -8.48 16.64
C ILE A 184 -6.45 -7.39 17.62
N LEU A 185 -7.62 -6.77 17.41
CA LEU A 185 -8.12 -5.71 18.28
C LEU A 185 -8.31 -6.17 19.73
N ALA A 186 -8.67 -7.44 19.95
CA ALA A 186 -8.78 -8.02 21.28
C ALA A 186 -7.40 -8.28 21.95
N GLN A 187 -6.34 -8.42 21.17
CA GLN A 187 -4.96 -8.66 21.64
C GLN A 187 -4.14 -7.37 21.80
N LEU A 188 -4.59 -6.25 21.23
CA LEU A 188 -3.87 -4.99 21.35
C LEU A 188 -3.79 -4.54 22.82
N PRO A 189 -2.62 -4.03 23.27
CA PRO A 189 -2.51 -3.42 24.58
C PRO A 189 -3.49 -2.25 24.75
N GLU A 190 -4.07 -2.08 25.94
CA GLU A 190 -5.02 -0.98 26.18
C GLU A 190 -4.41 0.40 25.89
N GLU A 191 -3.11 0.55 26.12
CA GLU A 191 -2.35 1.77 25.91
C GLU A 191 -2.30 2.16 24.43
N THR A 192 -2.32 1.19 23.52
CA THR A 192 -2.35 1.41 22.07
C THR A 192 -3.61 2.17 21.67
N ILE A 193 -4.78 1.65 22.05
CA ILE A 193 -6.07 2.29 21.76
C ILE A 193 -6.20 3.62 22.50
N ALA A 194 -5.65 3.73 23.71
CA ALA A 194 -5.57 5.02 24.40
C ALA A 194 -4.77 6.05 23.60
N GLY A 195 -3.62 5.64 23.04
CA GLY A 195 -2.70 6.47 22.25
C GLY A 195 -3.34 7.05 20.99
N TRP A 196 -4.27 6.32 20.37
CA TRP A 196 -5.01 6.77 19.19
C TRP A 196 -5.89 8.02 19.43
N THR A 197 -6.19 8.36 20.69
CA THR A 197 -6.97 9.55 21.07
C THR A 197 -6.43 10.85 20.45
N ALA A 198 -5.11 10.99 20.33
CA ALA A 198 -4.51 12.16 19.71
C ALA A 198 -4.74 12.18 18.19
N ALA A 199 -4.60 11.02 17.54
CA ALA A 199 -4.80 10.86 16.10
C ALA A 199 -6.26 11.12 15.69
N LEU A 200 -7.23 10.65 16.49
CA LEU A 200 -8.67 10.84 16.24
C LEU A 200 -9.13 12.31 16.17
N ARG A 201 -8.31 13.26 16.62
CA ARG A 201 -8.59 14.70 16.45
C ARG A 201 -8.41 15.18 15.01
N LYS A 202 -7.62 14.46 14.20
CA LYS A 202 -7.40 14.77 12.79
C LYS A 202 -8.45 14.03 11.95
N GLN A 203 -9.11 14.74 11.04
CA GLN A 203 -10.21 14.18 10.25
C GLN A 203 -9.77 12.98 9.39
N GLN A 204 -8.57 13.00 8.82
CA GLN A 204 -8.05 11.88 8.03
C GLN A 204 -7.87 10.63 8.89
N SER A 205 -7.07 10.72 9.97
CA SER A 205 -6.85 9.58 10.86
C SER A 205 -8.16 9.09 11.47
N LYS A 206 -9.12 9.97 11.79
CA LYS A 206 -10.44 9.56 12.26
C LYS A 206 -11.20 8.66 11.28
N LYS A 207 -11.04 8.86 9.96
CA LYS A 207 -11.64 7.97 8.95
C LYS A 207 -10.97 6.58 8.94
N GLU A 208 -9.66 6.54 9.14
CA GLU A 208 -8.85 5.32 9.08
C GLU A 208 -9.00 4.46 10.34
N ILE A 209 -8.73 5.03 11.52
CA ILE A 209 -8.74 4.29 12.80
C ILE A 209 -10.07 4.35 13.55
N GLY A 210 -10.97 5.27 13.20
CA GLY A 210 -12.30 5.39 13.82
C GLY A 210 -13.12 4.09 13.74
N PRO A 211 -13.22 3.43 12.58
CA PRO A 211 -13.91 2.14 12.44
C PRO A 211 -13.31 1.04 13.35
N LEU A 212 -11.98 0.98 13.49
CA LEU A 212 -11.32 0.01 14.37
C LEU A 212 -11.65 0.24 15.85
N VAL A 213 -11.71 1.50 16.28
CA VAL A 213 -12.16 1.85 17.64
C VAL A 213 -13.61 1.44 17.87
N ALA A 214 -14.49 1.65 16.88
CA ALA A 214 -15.88 1.24 16.95
C ALA A 214 -16.02 -0.29 17.07
N ARG A 215 -15.28 -1.05 16.24
CA ARG A 215 -15.22 -2.52 16.31
C ARG A 215 -14.72 -3.02 17.65
N ALA A 216 -13.59 -2.50 18.13
CA ALA A 216 -13.02 -2.89 19.43
C ALA A 216 -13.98 -2.58 20.60
N ALA A 217 -14.72 -1.47 20.54
CA ALA A 217 -15.72 -1.17 21.57
C ALA A 217 -16.92 -2.14 21.52
N ALA A 218 -17.34 -2.56 20.32
CA ALA A 218 -18.43 -3.52 20.15
C ALA A 218 -18.07 -4.92 20.72
N THR A 219 -16.79 -5.29 20.71
CA THR A 219 -16.29 -6.51 21.36
C THR A 219 -16.03 -6.35 22.87
N GLY A 220 -16.33 -5.18 23.44
CA GLY A 220 -16.22 -4.92 24.87
C GLY A 220 -14.86 -4.42 25.33
N HIS A 221 -13.96 -4.03 24.41
CA HIS A 221 -12.64 -3.51 24.79
C HIS A 221 -12.77 -2.24 25.62
N ALA A 222 -12.37 -2.29 26.91
CA ALA A 222 -12.65 -1.26 27.90
C ALA A 222 -12.12 0.12 27.49
N GLN A 223 -10.90 0.17 26.95
CA GLN A 223 -10.32 1.44 26.48
C GLN A 223 -11.03 2.00 25.24
N ALA A 224 -11.44 1.17 24.28
CA ALA A 224 -12.19 1.63 23.11
C ALA A 224 -13.54 2.26 23.51
N VAL A 225 -14.24 1.65 24.49
CA VAL A 225 -15.47 2.22 25.06
C VAL A 225 -15.22 3.62 25.67
N LYS A 226 -14.12 3.81 26.39
CA LYS A 226 -13.73 5.13 26.92
C LYS A 226 -13.43 6.13 25.80
N VAL A 227 -12.76 5.70 24.73
CA VAL A 227 -12.49 6.55 23.56
C VAL A 227 -13.78 6.96 22.87
N ILE A 228 -14.76 6.07 22.68
CA ILE A 228 -16.07 6.42 22.12
C ILE A 228 -16.81 7.46 22.97
N LYS A 229 -16.78 7.34 24.31
CA LYS A 229 -17.36 8.36 25.20
C LYS A 229 -16.75 9.74 24.97
N ARG A 230 -15.46 9.80 24.63
CA ARG A 230 -14.74 11.05 24.29
C ARG A 230 -15.02 11.55 22.88
N PHE A 231 -15.28 10.65 21.94
CA PHE A 231 -15.61 10.98 20.54
C PHE A 231 -16.93 10.33 20.13
N PRO A 232 -18.10 10.85 20.58
CA PRO A 232 -19.40 10.21 20.35
C PRO A 232 -19.72 9.94 18.87
N SER A 233 -19.20 10.76 17.95
CA SER A 233 -19.31 10.56 16.50
C SER A 233 -18.73 9.23 15.98
N LEU A 234 -17.93 8.52 16.77
CA LEU A 234 -17.42 7.20 16.40
C LEU A 234 -18.49 6.11 16.57
N ALA A 235 -19.46 6.30 17.47
CA ALA A 235 -20.53 5.33 17.70
C ALA A 235 -21.51 5.22 16.50
N SER A 236 -21.54 6.23 15.63
CA SER A 236 -22.36 6.24 14.42
C SER A 236 -21.63 5.71 13.19
N ILE A 237 -20.37 5.28 13.31
CA ILE A 237 -19.62 4.72 12.18
C ILE A 237 -20.14 3.30 11.92
N PRO A 238 -20.59 2.98 10.70
CA PRO A 238 -20.97 1.62 10.37
C PRO A 238 -19.76 0.71 10.53
N LEU A 239 -19.97 -0.42 11.22
CA LEU A 239 -18.94 -1.46 11.31
C LEU A 239 -18.77 -2.04 9.91
N VAL A 240 -17.59 -1.86 9.34
CA VAL A 240 -17.22 -2.51 8.08
C VAL A 240 -17.16 -4.00 8.37
N SER A 241 -18.02 -4.76 7.67
CA SER A 241 -18.16 -6.22 7.75
C SER A 241 -17.31 -6.92 6.72
#